data_AF-A0A7Z9IP95-F1
#
_entry.id   AF-A0A7Z9IP95-F1
#
_cell.length_a   1.000
_cell.length_b   1.000
_cell.length_c   1.000
_cell.angle_alpha   90.00
_cell.angle_beta   90.00
_cell.angle_gamma   90.00
#
_symmetry.space_group_name_H-M   'P 1'
#
loop_
_entity.id
_entity.type
_entity.pdbx_description
1 polymer ?
#
loop_
_entity_poly.entity_id
_entity_poly.type
_entity_poly.pdbx_seq_one_letter_code
_entity_poly.pdbx_strand_id
1 'polypeptide(L)'
;MAEMLLRDAMSKALREALDEDDRSFLMGEDIGAYGGAYAVTRGFLEKYGEERVRDTPISESVFVGAGVGSAMIGMRPIVEVMTINFTLLAMDQIINHAAKL
;
A
#
# COMPACT_ATOMS: atom_id res chain seq x y z
N MET A 1 12.27 -16.22 17.95
CA MET A 1 11.82 -15.73 16.62
C MET A 1 12.68 -16.40 15.57
N ALA A 2 12.10 -16.81 14.44
CA ALA A 2 12.88 -17.34 13.32
C ALA A 2 13.59 -16.18 12.60
N GLU A 3 14.79 -16.43 12.10
CA GLU A 3 15.52 -15.48 11.26
C GLU A 3 14.86 -15.42 9.87
N MET A 4 14.57 -14.21 9.38
CA MET A 4 13.90 -14.00 8.09
C MET A 4 14.38 -12.71 7.44
N LEU A 5 14.30 -12.63 6.10
CA LEU A 5 14.60 -11.41 5.37
C LEU A 5 13.57 -10.33 5.70
N LEU A 6 13.98 -9.06 5.68
CA LEU A 6 13.08 -7.92 5.92
C LEU A 6 11.88 -7.93 4.98
N ARG A 7 12.10 -8.26 3.69
CA ARG A 7 11.03 -8.42 2.70
C ARG A 7 9.98 -9.44 3.15
N ASP A 8 10.42 -10.59 3.63
CA ASP A 8 9.53 -11.68 4.01
C ASP A 8 8.76 -11.32 5.31
N ALA A 9 9.41 -10.61 6.23
CA ALA A 9 8.77 -10.06 7.41
C ALA A 9 7.67 -9.04 7.06
N MET A 10 7.96 -8.10 6.15
CA MET A 10 6.96 -7.13 5.67
C MET A 10 5.81 -7.83 4.94
N SER A 11 6.12 -8.76 4.04
CA SER A 11 5.12 -9.53 3.32
C SER A 11 4.19 -10.30 4.27
N LYS A 12 4.76 -10.91 5.32
CA LYS A 12 3.99 -11.58 6.37
C LYS A 12 3.05 -10.61 7.10
N ALA A 13 3.56 -9.46 7.55
CA ALA A 13 2.75 -8.47 8.26
C ALA A 13 1.61 -7.91 7.40
N LEU A 14 1.84 -7.66 6.11
CA LEU A 14 0.80 -7.21 5.19
C LEU A 14 -0.27 -8.28 4.96
N ARG A 15 0.12 -9.56 4.86
CA ARG A 15 -0.85 -10.68 4.77
C ARG A 15 -1.72 -10.77 6.01
N GLU A 16 -1.12 -10.65 7.19
CA GLU A 16 -1.86 -10.63 8.47
C GLU A 16 -2.86 -9.46 8.47
N ALA A 17 -2.44 -8.25 8.09
CA ALA A 17 -3.34 -7.09 8.03
C ALA A 17 -4.50 -7.26 7.03
N LEU A 18 -4.27 -7.94 5.89
CA LEU A 18 -5.29 -8.23 4.90
C LEU A 18 -6.22 -9.39 5.33
N ASP A 19 -5.67 -10.41 6.00
CA ASP A 19 -6.43 -11.58 6.45
C ASP A 19 -7.32 -11.25 7.66
N GLU A 20 -6.93 -10.28 8.50
CA GLU A 20 -7.65 -9.92 9.74
C GLU A 20 -8.77 -8.87 9.56
N ASP A 21 -8.66 -7.99 8.57
CA ASP A 21 -9.62 -6.89 8.39
C ASP A 21 -9.96 -6.68 6.91
N ASP A 22 -11.23 -6.90 6.55
CA ASP A 22 -11.74 -6.75 5.18
C ASP A 22 -11.66 -5.30 4.67
N ARG A 23 -11.49 -4.32 5.58
CA ARG A 23 -11.29 -2.91 5.22
C ARG A 23 -9.86 -2.61 4.81
N SER A 24 -8.92 -3.50 5.10
CA SER A 24 -7.51 -3.33 4.72
C SER A 24 -7.33 -3.60 3.25
N PHE A 25 -6.64 -2.73 2.53
CA PHE A 25 -6.27 -2.99 1.12
C PHE A 25 -4.95 -2.30 0.79
N LEU A 26 -4.26 -2.81 -0.22
CA LEU A 26 -3.01 -2.25 -0.72
C LEU A 26 -3.28 -1.41 -1.96
N MET A 27 -2.57 -0.29 -2.09
CA MET A 27 -2.51 0.47 -3.33
C MET A 27 -1.13 1.08 -3.56
N GLY A 28 -0.67 1.06 -4.81
CA GLY A 28 0.63 1.61 -5.18
C GLY A 28 1.03 1.23 -6.60
N GLU A 29 2.22 1.64 -7.00
CA GLU A 29 2.75 1.41 -8.34
C GLU A 29 3.36 0.02 -8.44
N ASP A 30 2.93 -0.75 -9.45
CA ASP A 30 3.44 -2.09 -9.78
C ASP A 30 3.36 -3.12 -8.63
N ILE A 31 2.47 -2.92 -7.65
CA ILE A 31 2.32 -3.81 -6.50
C ILE A 31 1.43 -5.03 -6.78
N GLY A 32 0.63 -4.97 -7.84
CA GLY A 32 -0.31 -6.02 -8.26
C GLY A 32 0.38 -7.09 -9.10
N ALA A 33 0.16 -7.05 -10.42
CA ALA A 33 0.59 -8.12 -11.32
C ALA A 33 2.13 -8.30 -11.37
N TYR A 34 2.86 -7.20 -11.20
CA TYR A 34 4.33 -7.23 -11.14
C TYR A 34 4.85 -7.71 -9.78
N GLY A 35 4.07 -7.55 -8.70
CA GLY A 35 4.39 -8.02 -7.35
C GLY A 35 5.32 -7.11 -6.54
N GLY A 36 5.47 -5.85 -6.96
CA GLY A 36 6.27 -4.81 -6.32
C GLY A 36 7.75 -4.86 -6.72
N ALA A 37 8.40 -3.70 -6.77
CA ALA A 37 9.82 -3.55 -7.14
C ALA A 37 10.77 -4.41 -6.28
N TYR A 38 10.40 -4.64 -5.02
CA TYR A 38 11.16 -5.46 -4.07
C TYR A 38 10.52 -6.82 -3.78
N ALA A 39 9.53 -7.23 -4.57
CA ALA A 39 8.79 -8.49 -4.43
C ALA A 39 8.07 -8.69 -3.07
N VAL A 40 7.73 -7.61 -2.36
CA VAL A 40 7.04 -7.67 -1.05
C VAL A 40 5.61 -8.17 -1.20
N THR A 41 4.90 -7.72 -2.24
CA THR A 41 3.49 -8.04 -2.52
C THR A 41 3.34 -9.16 -3.56
N ARG A 42 4.42 -9.87 -3.90
CA ARG A 42 4.38 -10.98 -4.86
C ARG A 42 3.36 -12.05 -4.46
N GLY A 43 2.46 -12.39 -5.39
CA GLY A 43 1.42 -13.39 -5.16
C GLY A 43 0.20 -12.87 -4.39
N PHE A 44 0.13 -11.57 -4.09
CA PHE A 44 -0.99 -11.00 -3.32
C PHE A 44 -2.21 -10.80 -4.22
N LEU A 45 -2.01 -10.30 -5.45
CA LEU A 45 -3.10 -10.08 -6.39
C LEU A 45 -3.87 -11.39 -6.67
N GLU A 46 -3.16 -12.50 -6.86
CA GLU A 46 -3.77 -13.81 -7.09
C GLU A 46 -4.52 -14.34 -5.85
N LYS A 47 -4.04 -14.04 -4.64
CA LYS A 47 -4.68 -14.48 -3.39
C LYS A 47 -5.90 -13.64 -3.04
N TYR A 48 -5.83 -12.33 -3.20
CA TYR A 48 -6.78 -11.37 -2.63
C TYR A 48 -7.64 -10.64 -3.66
N GLY A 49 -7.26 -10.65 -4.93
CA GLY A 49 -7.95 -9.97 -6.03
C GLY A 49 -7.73 -8.47 -6.08
N GLU A 50 -8.19 -7.86 -7.19
CA GLU A 50 -8.00 -6.44 -7.52
C GLU A 50 -8.67 -5.48 -6.53
N GLU A 51 -9.69 -5.92 -5.81
CA GLU A 51 -10.35 -5.08 -4.79
C GLU A 51 -9.47 -4.88 -3.54
N ARG A 52 -8.55 -5.80 -3.28
CA ARG A 52 -7.66 -5.78 -2.11
C ARG A 52 -6.23 -5.39 -2.44
N VAL A 53 -5.82 -5.50 -3.70
CA VAL A 53 -4.48 -5.14 -4.20
C VAL A 53 -4.63 -4.35 -5.49
N ARG A 54 -4.42 -3.03 -5.42
CA ARG A 54 -4.71 -2.11 -6.52
C ARG A 54 -3.45 -1.49 -7.09
N ASP A 55 -3.17 -1.78 -8.35
CA ASP A 55 -2.19 -1.02 -9.12
C ASP A 55 -2.71 0.40 -9.39
N THR A 56 -1.85 1.40 -9.24
CA THR A 56 -2.19 2.82 -9.41
C THR A 56 -1.44 3.43 -10.58
N PRO A 57 -1.95 4.55 -11.15
CA PRO A 57 -1.16 5.36 -12.06
C PRO A 57 0.12 5.89 -11.40
N ILE A 58 1.10 6.26 -12.23
CA ILE A 58 2.34 6.92 -11.78
C ILE A 58 2.03 8.37 -11.37
N SER A 59 1.47 8.51 -10.17
CA SER A 59 1.12 9.80 -9.55
C SER A 59 0.91 9.64 -8.05
N GLU A 60 1.96 9.95 -7.29
CA GLU A 60 2.01 9.77 -5.84
C GLU A 60 0.95 10.60 -5.13
N SER A 61 0.73 11.83 -5.58
CA SER A 61 -0.34 12.67 -5.02
C SER A 61 -1.72 12.05 -5.22
N VAL A 62 -1.99 11.41 -6.36
CA VAL A 62 -3.30 10.79 -6.62
C VAL A 62 -3.54 9.61 -5.69
N PHE A 63 -2.60 8.65 -5.63
CA PHE A 63 -2.86 7.44 -4.85
C PHE A 63 -2.70 7.65 -3.34
N VAL A 64 -1.83 8.57 -2.90
CA VAL A 64 -1.77 8.96 -1.49
C VAL A 64 -3.06 9.69 -1.09
N GLY A 65 -3.54 10.64 -1.90
CA GLY A 65 -4.79 11.34 -1.63
C GLY A 65 -6.02 10.42 -1.65
N ALA A 66 -6.07 9.46 -2.57
CA ALA A 66 -7.09 8.42 -2.59
C ALA A 66 -7.04 7.54 -1.33
N GLY A 67 -5.83 7.19 -0.87
CA GLY A 67 -5.61 6.53 0.42
C GLY A 67 -6.22 7.37 1.55
N VAL A 68 -5.82 8.63 1.68
CA VAL A 68 -6.37 9.55 2.69
C VAL A 68 -7.90 9.60 2.66
N GLY A 69 -8.50 9.82 1.50
CA GLY A 69 -9.96 9.85 1.35
C GLY A 69 -10.64 8.53 1.72
N SER A 70 -10.03 7.38 1.36
CA SER A 70 -10.56 6.07 1.75
C SER A 70 -10.49 5.84 3.26
N ALA A 71 -9.43 6.31 3.92
CA ALA A 71 -9.31 6.23 5.37
C ALA A 71 -10.40 7.05 6.08
N MET A 72 -10.76 8.21 5.53
CA MET A 72 -11.84 9.06 6.08
C MET A 72 -13.21 8.38 6.07
N ILE A 73 -13.47 7.45 5.15
CA ILE A 73 -14.72 6.66 5.10
C ILE A 73 -14.63 5.34 5.87
N GLY A 74 -13.58 5.15 6.67
CA GLY A 74 -13.41 3.99 7.55
C GLY A 74 -12.65 2.81 6.94
N MET A 75 -12.09 2.96 5.74
CA MET A 75 -11.20 1.94 5.16
C MET A 75 -9.81 1.98 5.80
N ARG A 76 -9.00 0.94 5.56
CA ARG A 76 -7.63 0.82 6.09
C ARG A 76 -6.63 0.69 4.94
N PRO A 77 -6.41 1.75 4.15
CA PRO A 77 -5.47 1.72 3.04
C PRO A 77 -4.04 1.55 3.56
N ILE A 78 -3.28 0.70 2.88
CA ILE A 78 -1.84 0.58 3.00
C ILE A 78 -1.26 1.04 1.67
N VAL A 79 -0.69 2.24 1.68
CA VAL A 79 -0.19 2.92 0.47
C VAL A 79 1.31 2.66 0.31
N GLU A 80 1.70 2.05 -0.81
CA GLU A 80 3.11 1.86 -1.19
C GLU A 80 3.55 2.98 -2.14
N VAL A 81 4.62 3.68 -1.76
CA VAL A 81 5.36 4.59 -2.65
C VAL A 81 6.65 3.87 -3.02
N MET A 82 6.91 3.70 -4.32
CA MET A 82 8.00 2.84 -4.83
C MET A 82 9.36 3.12 -4.21
N THR A 83 9.70 4.40 -4.02
CA THR A 83 10.90 4.84 -3.32
C THR A 83 10.63 6.10 -2.51
N ILE A 84 11.33 6.25 -1.38
CA ILE A 84 11.16 7.39 -0.48
C ILE A 84 11.36 8.75 -1.18
N ASN A 85 12.20 8.81 -2.23
CA ASN A 85 12.44 10.06 -2.97
C ASN A 85 11.16 10.59 -3.64
N PHE A 86 10.23 9.71 -4.01
CA PHE A 86 8.97 10.09 -4.66
C PHE A 86 7.89 10.55 -3.69
N THR A 87 8.09 10.36 -2.37
CA THR A 87 7.18 10.95 -1.36
C THR A 87 7.12 12.48 -1.45
N LEU A 88 8.16 13.11 -2.02
CA LEU A 88 8.19 14.55 -2.30
C LEU A 88 7.04 14.99 -3.22
N LEU A 89 6.60 14.12 -4.14
CA LEU A 89 5.51 14.39 -5.08
C LEU A 89 4.12 14.34 -4.42
N ALA A 90 4.02 13.70 -3.24
CA ALA A 90 2.79 13.59 -2.45
C ALA A 90 2.83 14.43 -1.16
N MET A 91 3.82 15.33 -0.98
CA MET A 91 4.00 16.06 0.27
C MET A 91 2.76 16.80 0.75
N ASP A 92 2.00 17.42 -0.16
CA ASP A 92 0.77 18.13 0.20
C ASP A 92 -0.28 17.16 0.79
N GLN A 93 -0.47 15.99 0.15
CA GLN A 93 -1.37 14.95 0.64
C GLN A 93 -0.92 14.38 1.99
N ILE A 94 0.38 14.24 2.22
CA ILE A 94 0.91 13.72 3.49
C ILE A 94 0.78 14.76 4.62
N ILE A 95 1.26 15.99 4.37
CA ILE A 95 1.45 17.00 5.42
C ILE A 95 0.18 17.79 5.67
N ASN A 96 -0.53 18.20 4.62
CA ASN A 96 -1.67 19.09 4.75
C ASN A 96 -3.01 18.35 4.82
N HIS A 97 -3.08 17.13 4.31
CA HIS A 97 -4.27 16.30 4.39
C HIS A 97 -4.12 15.21 5.46
N ALA A 98 -3.31 14.16 5.21
CA ALA A 98 -3.24 12.98 6.08
C ALA A 98 -2.91 13.32 7.54
N ALA A 99 -1.94 14.20 7.78
CA ALA A 99 -1.49 14.54 9.13
C ALA A 99 -2.44 15.46 9.93
N LYS A 100 -3.49 16.02 9.29
CA LYS A 100 -4.39 17.01 9.90
C LYS A 100 -5.85 16.54 9.97
N LEU A 101 -6.09 15.25 9.71
CA LEU A 101 -7.39 14.60 9.87
C LEU A 101 -7.73 14.34 11.34
#